data_AF-A0A9Q0ATP4-F1
#
_entry.id   AF-A0A9Q0ATP4-F1
#
_cell.length_a   1.000
_cell.length_b   1.000
_cell.length_c   1.000
_cell.angle_alpha   90.00
_cell.angle_beta   90.00
_cell.angle_gamma   90.00
#
_symmetry.space_group_name_H-M   'P 1'
#
loop_
_entity.id
_entity.type
_entity.pdbx_description
1 polymer ?
#
loop_
_entity_poly.entity_id
_entity_poly.type
_entity_poly.pdbx_seq_one_letter_code
_entity_poly.pdbx_strand_id
1 'polypeptide(L)'
;MAKRKQPVQEDPVIHDLSDFVEFNITKVLYDGTKRKRATLYLVKVRAAATSHRGRKATRKSAAPSARESGLYVLKIFPESVANQDDYKRELAANVVLGRSSAPPDAQSACNAMTVASGDFPASRWPRCLGTLRTRKDPTPGTWVRRDANSDHNSALLFEYIPDLELLTRELVTEELSQEYKQVLADLHALQILHRDQILYAAWPEIVFNNLFLRPNKITGKKEIMILDFDKSLVLGNSARDKMLLRNEAQEMAEALDTALSKKDMLQSLPKEVKRLLQ
;
A
#
# COMPACT_ATOMS: atom_id res chain seq x y z
N MET A 1 1.37 -42.97 19.24
CA MET A 1 2.00 -41.88 18.46
C MET A 1 0.91 -40.96 17.94
N ALA A 2 0.73 -39.79 18.56
CA ALA A 2 -0.29 -38.82 18.14
C ALA A 2 0.20 -38.11 16.87
N LYS A 3 -0.57 -38.23 15.77
CA LYS A 3 -0.34 -37.46 14.54
C LYS A 3 -0.51 -35.98 14.88
N ARG A 4 0.59 -35.21 14.85
CA ARG A 4 0.53 -33.74 14.82
C ARG A 4 -0.37 -33.35 13.65
N LYS A 5 -1.55 -32.80 13.93
CA LYS A 5 -2.38 -32.14 12.92
C LYS A 5 -1.51 -31.05 12.32
N GLN A 6 -1.14 -31.20 11.04
CA GLN A 6 -0.56 -30.09 10.30
C GLN A 6 -1.55 -28.92 10.37
N PRO A 7 -1.11 -27.69 10.70
CA PRO A 7 -2.00 -26.54 10.61
C PRO A 7 -2.53 -26.50 9.18
N VAL A 8 -3.86 -26.38 9.05
CA VAL A 8 -4.50 -26.11 7.76
C VAL A 8 -3.81 -24.86 7.22
N GLN A 9 -3.08 -25.03 6.13
CA GLN A 9 -2.40 -23.92 5.47
C GLN A 9 -3.52 -23.03 4.93
N GLU A 10 -3.78 -21.89 5.60
CA GLU A 10 -4.77 -20.93 5.13
C GLU A 10 -4.41 -20.54 3.68
N ASP A 11 -5.38 -20.58 2.78
CA ASP A 11 -5.16 -20.22 1.38
C ASP A 11 -4.57 -18.80 1.29
N PRO A 12 -3.63 -18.55 0.35
CA PRO A 12 -3.00 -17.26 0.22
C PRO A 12 -4.05 -16.20 -0.11
N VAL A 13 -4.15 -15.19 0.77
CA VAL A 13 -5.08 -14.06 0.65
C VAL A 13 -4.68 -13.11 -0.49
N ILE A 14 -3.37 -12.98 -0.72
CA ILE A 14 -2.78 -12.17 -1.79
C ILE A 14 -2.04 -13.10 -2.75
N HIS A 15 -2.43 -13.06 -4.02
CA HIS A 15 -1.97 -14.00 -5.04
C HIS A 15 -0.81 -13.46 -5.88
N ASP A 16 0.03 -14.36 -6.39
CA ASP A 16 1.02 -14.02 -7.42
C ASP A 16 0.34 -13.90 -8.79
N LEU A 17 0.31 -12.67 -9.30
CA LEU A 17 -0.36 -12.33 -10.57
C LEU A 17 0.60 -12.33 -11.77
N SER A 18 1.88 -12.68 -11.56
CA SER A 18 2.94 -12.49 -12.57
C SER A 18 2.67 -13.22 -13.89
N ASP A 19 1.97 -14.35 -13.85
CA ASP A 19 1.64 -15.15 -15.03
C ASP A 19 0.25 -14.81 -15.62
N PHE A 20 -0.56 -14.05 -14.89
CA PHE A 20 -1.96 -13.73 -15.20
C PHE A 20 -2.15 -12.33 -15.77
N VAL A 21 -1.22 -11.41 -15.48
CA VAL A 21 -1.37 -9.99 -15.78
C VAL A 21 -0.18 -9.45 -16.57
N GLU A 22 -0.47 -8.60 -17.55
CA GLU A 22 0.50 -7.70 -18.17
C GLU A 22 0.20 -6.28 -17.71
N PHE A 23 1.24 -5.47 -17.51
CA PHE A 23 1.09 -4.08 -17.10
C PHE A 23 1.83 -3.12 -18.02
N ASN A 24 1.36 -1.88 -18.13
CA ASN A 24 1.98 -0.80 -18.87
C ASN A 24 2.13 0.41 -17.94
N ILE A 25 3.37 0.87 -17.75
CA ILE A 25 3.65 2.06 -16.94
C ILE A 25 3.24 3.30 -17.72
N THR A 26 2.28 4.05 -17.17
CA THR A 26 1.76 5.29 -17.74
C THR A 26 2.40 6.52 -17.11
N LYS A 27 2.77 6.47 -15.82
CA LYS A 27 3.38 7.58 -15.09
C LYS A 27 4.23 7.08 -13.92
N VAL A 28 5.31 7.79 -13.60
CA VAL A 28 6.04 7.62 -12.33
C VAL A 28 5.39 8.53 -11.28
N LEU A 29 4.88 7.96 -10.19
CA LEU A 29 4.26 8.70 -9.09
C LEU A 29 5.31 9.12 -8.06
N TYR A 30 6.27 8.24 -7.76
CA TYR A 30 7.38 8.49 -6.84
C TYR A 30 8.62 7.73 -7.31
N ASP A 31 9.73 8.44 -7.52
CA ASP A 31 11.02 7.85 -7.89
C ASP A 31 11.90 7.57 -6.66
N GLY A 32 11.92 6.31 -6.22
CA GLY A 32 12.71 5.85 -5.07
C GLY A 32 14.16 5.49 -5.41
N THR A 33 14.55 5.47 -6.69
CA THR A 33 15.81 4.89 -7.15
C THR A 33 17.04 5.55 -6.52
N LYS A 34 17.07 6.89 -6.47
CA LYS A 34 18.19 7.66 -5.90
C LYS A 34 18.46 7.35 -4.43
N ARG A 35 17.42 6.99 -3.67
CA ARG A 35 17.50 6.67 -2.24
C ARG A 35 17.45 5.16 -1.97
N LYS A 36 17.53 4.34 -3.03
CA LYS A 36 17.38 2.88 -2.98
C LYS A 36 16.08 2.43 -2.29
N ARG A 37 15.01 3.21 -2.43
CA ARG A 37 13.66 2.92 -1.90
C ARG A 37 12.76 2.34 -2.98
N ALA A 38 11.58 1.87 -2.58
CA ALA A 38 10.54 1.47 -3.52
C ALA A 38 10.13 2.63 -4.44
N THR A 39 9.82 2.29 -5.70
CA THR A 39 9.34 3.24 -6.71
C THR A 39 7.87 2.97 -6.98
N LEU A 40 7.06 4.03 -7.07
CA LEU A 40 5.63 3.95 -7.33
C LEU A 40 5.33 4.36 -8.76
N TYR A 41 4.60 3.51 -9.47
CA TYR A 41 4.16 3.76 -10.84
C TYR A 41 2.64 3.72 -10.93
N LEU A 42 2.08 4.60 -11.74
CA LEU A 42 0.72 4.43 -12.25
C LEU A 42 0.80 3.50 -13.46
N VAL A 43 -0.04 2.46 -13.46
CA VAL A 43 -0.05 1.45 -14.52
C VAL A 43 -1.47 1.20 -15.03
N LYS A 44 -1.56 0.83 -16.31
CA LYS A 44 -2.70 0.06 -16.81
C LYS A 44 -2.38 -1.42 -16.70
N VAL A 45 -3.39 -2.24 -16.47
CA VAL A 45 -3.22 -3.70 -16.52
C VAL A 45 -4.17 -4.33 -17.54
N ARG A 46 -3.86 -5.56 -17.94
CA ARG A 46 -4.73 -6.41 -18.76
C ARG A 46 -4.44 -7.87 -18.46
N ALA A 47 -5.40 -8.73 -18.75
CA ALA A 47 -5.15 -10.17 -18.69
C ALA A 47 -4.03 -10.55 -19.65
N ALA A 48 -3.07 -11.34 -19.19
CA ALA A 48 -2.00 -11.87 -20.01
C ALA A 48 -2.60 -12.80 -21.08
N ALA A 49 -2.12 -12.68 -22.33
CA ALA A 49 -2.51 -13.63 -23.36
C ALA A 49 -2.05 -15.03 -22.92
N THR A 50 -3.00 -15.95 -22.75
CA THR A 50 -2.67 -17.36 -22.50
C THR A 50 -1.90 -17.86 -23.71
N SER A 51 -0.59 -18.05 -23.53
CA SER A 51 0.20 -18.80 -24.50
C SER A 51 -0.30 -20.23 -24.43
N HIS A 52 -1.25 -20.61 -25.29
CA HIS A 52 -1.54 -22.01 -25.55
C HIS A 52 -0.26 -22.66 -26.09
N ARG A 53 0.57 -23.18 -25.18
CA ARG A 53 1.54 -24.22 -25.49
C ARG A 53 0.73 -25.42 -26.02
N GLY A 54 0.78 -25.67 -27.33
CA GLY A 54 0.49 -27.01 -27.85
C GLY A 54 -0.60 -27.19 -28.92
N ARG A 55 -1.16 -26.16 -29.55
CA ARG A 55 -1.92 -26.37 -30.81
C ARG A 55 -1.51 -25.38 -31.88
N LYS A 56 -1.06 -25.95 -33.01
CA LYS A 56 -0.76 -25.24 -34.26
C LYS A 56 -1.81 -24.16 -34.50
N ALA A 57 -1.41 -22.90 -34.38
CA ALA A 57 -2.25 -21.75 -34.61
C ALA A 57 -2.67 -21.72 -36.09
N THR A 58 -3.88 -22.18 -36.38
CA THR A 58 -4.58 -21.79 -37.60
C THR A 58 -4.83 -20.29 -37.52
N ARG A 59 -4.16 -19.54 -38.40
CA ARG A 59 -4.43 -18.12 -38.66
C ARG A 59 -5.94 -17.93 -38.85
N LYS A 60 -6.52 -16.97 -38.11
CA LYS A 60 -7.91 -16.43 -38.17
C LYS A 60 -8.79 -16.62 -36.92
N SER A 61 -8.23 -16.48 -35.72
CA SER A 61 -8.99 -15.89 -34.62
C SER A 61 -8.16 -14.74 -34.06
N ALA A 62 -8.58 -13.50 -34.33
CA ALA A 62 -8.09 -12.37 -33.58
C ALA A 62 -8.30 -12.71 -32.10
N ALA A 63 -7.22 -12.76 -31.32
CA ALA A 63 -7.33 -12.89 -29.88
C ALA A 63 -8.34 -11.83 -29.41
N PRO A 64 -9.30 -12.18 -28.52
CA PRO A 64 -10.21 -11.17 -27.99
C PRO A 64 -9.33 -10.03 -27.48
N SER A 65 -9.58 -8.82 -28.00
CA SER A 65 -8.80 -7.64 -27.63
C SER A 65 -8.74 -7.60 -26.11
N ALA A 66 -7.56 -7.83 -25.54
CA ALA A 66 -7.39 -7.89 -24.10
C ALA A 66 -7.91 -6.57 -23.55
N ARG A 67 -9.06 -6.60 -22.86
CA ARG A 67 -9.70 -5.39 -22.34
C ARG A 67 -8.70 -4.76 -21.37
N GLU A 68 -8.26 -3.55 -21.69
CA GLU A 68 -7.49 -2.74 -20.74
C GLU A 68 -8.41 -2.45 -19.56
N SER A 69 -7.95 -2.76 -18.36
CA SER A 69 -8.65 -2.42 -17.12
C SER A 69 -8.39 -0.95 -16.74
N GLY A 70 -8.89 -0.55 -15.57
CA GLY A 70 -8.63 0.78 -14.98
C GLY A 70 -7.15 1.07 -14.69
N LEU A 71 -6.92 2.19 -14.00
CA LEU A 71 -5.59 2.56 -13.51
C LEU A 71 -5.31 1.88 -12.16
N TYR A 72 -4.05 1.53 -11.93
CA TYR A 72 -3.56 0.87 -10.72
C TYR A 72 -2.22 1.46 -10.28
N VAL A 73 -1.84 1.21 -9.04
CA VAL A 73 -0.52 1.59 -8.53
C VAL A 73 0.36 0.36 -8.41
N LEU A 74 1.53 0.40 -9.05
CA LEU A 74 2.56 -0.64 -8.95
C LEU A 74 3.70 -0.11 -8.08
N LYS A 75 3.91 -0.71 -6.90
CA LYS A 75 5.04 -0.44 -6.01
C LYS A 75 6.13 -1.48 -6.26
N ILE A 76 7.27 -1.06 -6.78
CA ILE A 76 8.41 -1.93 -7.10
C ILE A 76 9.51 -1.74 -6.06
N PHE A 77 9.96 -2.84 -5.46
CA PHE A 77 11.03 -2.87 -4.47
C PHE A 77 12.33 -3.31 -5.12
N PRO A 78 13.38 -2.45 -5.16
CA PRO A 78 14.67 -2.82 -5.71
C PRO A 78 15.29 -3.99 -4.95
N GLU A 79 16.06 -4.85 -5.63
CA GLU A 79 16.84 -5.93 -5.02
C GLU A 79 17.88 -5.39 -4.01
N SER A 80 17.50 -5.34 -2.74
CA SER A 80 18.38 -5.14 -1.60
C SER A 80 17.77 -5.78 -0.37
N VAL A 81 18.59 -6.18 0.62
CA VAL A 81 18.10 -6.80 1.86
C VAL A 81 17.06 -5.91 2.55
N ALA A 82 17.33 -4.60 2.66
CA ALA A 82 16.43 -3.65 3.30
C ALA A 82 15.08 -3.54 2.59
N ASN A 83 15.09 -3.47 1.25
CA ASN A 83 13.85 -3.39 0.46
C ASN A 83 13.06 -4.69 0.46
N GLN A 84 13.74 -5.83 0.57
CA GLN A 84 13.08 -7.13 0.70
C GLN A 84 12.40 -7.27 2.07
N ASP A 85 12.98 -6.71 3.12
CA ASP A 85 12.33 -6.63 4.43
C ASP A 85 11.12 -5.67 4.42
N ASP A 86 11.26 -4.52 3.76
CA ASP A 86 10.16 -3.57 3.51
C ASP A 86 9.01 -4.24 2.73
N TYR A 87 9.32 -4.95 1.64
CA TYR A 87 8.36 -5.72 0.86
C TYR A 87 7.64 -6.77 1.71
N LYS A 88 8.38 -7.56 2.51
CA LYS A 88 7.80 -8.60 3.37
C LYS A 88 6.87 -8.02 4.44
N ARG A 89 7.27 -6.90 5.05
CA ARG A 89 6.44 -6.17 6.02
C ARG A 89 5.14 -5.69 5.39
N GLU A 90 5.23 -5.02 4.25
CA GLU A 90 4.07 -4.50 3.55
C GLU A 90 3.13 -5.62 3.07
N LEU A 91 3.69 -6.70 2.52
CA LEU A 91 2.91 -7.86 2.12
C LEU A 91 2.19 -8.49 3.32
N ALA A 92 2.87 -8.67 4.46
CA ALA A 92 2.27 -9.24 5.66
C ALA A 92 1.08 -8.39 6.17
N ALA A 93 1.25 -7.06 6.24
CA ALA A 93 0.15 -6.17 6.62
C ALA A 93 -1.02 -6.27 5.63
N ASN A 94 -0.73 -6.23 4.33
CA ASN A 94 -1.77 -6.31 3.30
C ASN A 94 -2.52 -7.67 3.31
N VAL A 95 -1.85 -8.77 3.66
CA VAL A 95 -2.52 -10.07 3.86
C VAL A 95 -3.55 -10.01 4.99
N VAL A 96 -3.29 -9.27 6.06
CA VAL A 96 -4.25 -9.08 7.14
C VAL A 96 -5.38 -8.14 6.70
N LEU A 97 -5.04 -7.01 6.08
CA LEU A 97 -5.99 -5.99 5.62
C LEU A 97 -6.95 -6.50 4.53
N GLY A 98 -6.46 -7.38 3.64
CA GLY A 98 -7.22 -7.93 2.51
C GLY A 98 -8.04 -9.18 2.82
N ARG A 99 -7.87 -9.78 4.02
CA ARG A 99 -8.39 -11.12 4.36
C ARG A 99 -9.89 -11.29 4.13
N SER A 100 -10.69 -10.28 4.49
CA SER A 100 -12.15 -10.34 4.38
C SER A 100 -12.69 -10.21 2.95
N SER A 101 -11.85 -9.79 1.99
CA SER A 101 -12.27 -9.49 0.62
C SER A 101 -11.40 -10.17 -0.44
N ALA A 102 -10.59 -11.15 -0.03
CA ALA A 102 -9.65 -11.79 -0.91
C ALA A 102 -10.34 -12.68 -1.95
N PRO A 103 -9.95 -12.53 -3.23
CA PRO A 103 -10.33 -13.50 -4.26
C PRO A 103 -9.85 -14.91 -3.89
N PRO A 104 -10.59 -15.96 -4.28
CA PRO A 104 -10.22 -17.34 -3.93
C PRO A 104 -8.94 -17.82 -4.63
N ASP A 105 -8.60 -17.24 -5.78
CA ASP A 105 -7.42 -17.61 -6.56
C ASP A 105 -6.92 -16.45 -7.45
N ALA A 106 -5.71 -16.61 -8.01
CA ALA A 106 -5.05 -15.62 -8.87
C ALA A 106 -5.85 -15.26 -10.13
N GLN A 107 -6.57 -16.23 -10.72
CA GLN A 107 -7.37 -16.00 -11.91
C GLN A 107 -8.60 -15.15 -11.58
N SER A 108 -9.26 -15.43 -10.46
CA SER A 108 -10.37 -14.67 -9.91
C SER A 108 -9.95 -13.25 -9.55
N ALA A 109 -8.76 -13.08 -8.98
CA ALA A 109 -8.17 -11.76 -8.73
C ALA A 109 -7.94 -10.98 -10.04
N CYS A 110 -7.35 -11.62 -11.05
CA CYS A 110 -7.17 -11.03 -12.39
C CYS A 110 -8.50 -10.65 -13.05
N ASN A 111 -9.50 -11.53 -12.96
CA ASN A 111 -10.83 -11.28 -13.51
C ASN A 111 -11.52 -10.12 -12.80
N ALA A 112 -11.44 -10.04 -11.47
CA ALA A 112 -12.02 -8.94 -10.69
C ALA A 112 -11.47 -7.58 -11.12
N MET A 113 -10.16 -7.48 -11.36
CA MET A 113 -9.54 -6.23 -11.87
C MET A 113 -9.98 -5.88 -13.30
N THR A 114 -10.18 -6.88 -14.16
CA THR A 114 -10.46 -6.65 -15.58
C THR A 114 -11.94 -6.48 -15.91
N VAL A 115 -12.84 -6.94 -15.03
CA VAL A 115 -14.29 -6.86 -15.20
C VAL A 115 -14.90 -5.70 -14.41
N ALA A 116 -14.43 -5.43 -13.19
CA ALA A 116 -14.93 -4.33 -12.38
C ALA A 116 -14.15 -3.05 -12.72
N SER A 117 -14.86 -2.08 -13.29
CA SER A 117 -14.38 -0.72 -13.52
C SER A 117 -14.10 -0.01 -12.18
N GLY A 118 -13.06 -0.39 -11.44
CA GLY A 118 -12.48 0.40 -10.34
C GLY A 118 -13.35 0.63 -9.09
N ASP A 119 -14.60 0.18 -9.03
CA ASP A 119 -15.48 0.40 -7.89
C ASP A 119 -15.28 -0.69 -6.82
N PHE A 120 -14.18 -0.58 -6.08
CA PHE A 120 -13.99 -1.36 -4.87
C PHE A 120 -14.77 -0.74 -3.70
N PRO A 121 -15.31 -1.55 -2.77
CA PRO A 121 -15.88 -1.03 -1.52
C PRO A 121 -14.92 -0.08 -0.83
N ALA A 122 -15.44 1.06 -0.35
CA ALA A 122 -14.66 2.08 0.32
C ALA A 122 -13.88 1.50 1.50
N SER A 123 -12.55 1.62 1.44
CA SER A 123 -11.61 1.21 2.49
C SER A 123 -10.88 2.42 3.07
N ARG A 124 -10.31 2.27 4.27
CA ARG A 124 -9.45 3.26 4.95
C ARG A 124 -7.96 3.14 4.55
N TRP A 125 -7.64 2.19 3.68
CA TRP A 125 -6.32 1.94 3.10
C TRP A 125 -6.48 1.37 1.69
N PRO A 126 -5.46 1.51 0.81
CA PRO A 126 -5.51 0.92 -0.53
C PRO A 126 -5.54 -0.61 -0.47
N ARG A 127 -6.39 -1.21 -1.30
CA ARG A 127 -6.43 -2.66 -1.51
C ARG A 127 -5.22 -3.13 -2.30
N CYS A 128 -4.46 -4.06 -1.72
CA CYS A 128 -3.49 -4.85 -2.47
C CYS A 128 -4.20 -5.94 -3.26
N LEU A 129 -4.01 -5.94 -4.57
CA LEU A 129 -4.67 -6.82 -5.53
C LEU A 129 -3.84 -8.08 -5.80
N GLY A 130 -2.54 -8.03 -5.55
CA GLY A 130 -1.64 -9.16 -5.75
C GLY A 130 -0.17 -8.76 -5.73
N THR A 131 0.70 -9.77 -5.76
CA THR A 131 2.13 -9.61 -5.98
C THR A 131 2.48 -9.75 -7.45
N LEU A 132 3.53 -9.07 -7.88
CA LEU A 132 4.11 -9.21 -9.22
C LEU A 132 5.63 -9.38 -9.12
N ARG A 133 6.20 -10.08 -10.09
CA ARG A 133 7.63 -10.12 -10.38
C ARG A 133 7.89 -9.30 -11.62
N THR A 134 8.81 -8.34 -11.51
CA THR A 134 9.10 -7.40 -12.59
C THR A 134 10.59 -7.33 -12.87
N ARG A 135 10.96 -7.04 -14.11
CA ARG A 135 12.35 -6.74 -14.49
C ARG A 135 12.89 -5.54 -13.70
N LYS A 136 14.21 -5.47 -13.52
CA LYS A 136 14.89 -4.40 -12.78
C LYS A 136 14.49 -3.00 -13.23
N ASP A 137 14.46 -2.79 -14.55
CA ASP A 137 14.14 -1.49 -15.16
C ASP A 137 12.96 -1.63 -16.12
N PRO A 138 11.71 -1.49 -15.63
CA PRO A 138 10.55 -1.54 -16.50
C PRO A 138 10.45 -0.25 -17.33
N THR A 139 10.44 -0.40 -18.66
CA THR A 139 10.33 0.72 -19.61
C THR A 139 8.89 1.26 -19.67
N PRO A 140 8.67 2.57 -19.44
CA PRO A 140 7.38 3.22 -19.64
C PRO A 140 6.83 3.04 -21.06
N GLY A 141 5.50 3.00 -21.19
CA GLY A 141 4.82 2.87 -22.48
C GLY A 141 4.88 1.48 -23.13
N THR A 142 5.63 0.53 -22.57
CA THR A 142 5.67 -0.86 -23.05
C THR A 142 4.85 -1.78 -22.16
N TRP A 143 4.12 -2.72 -22.78
CA TRP A 143 3.47 -3.80 -22.03
C TRP A 143 4.54 -4.77 -21.54
N VAL A 144 4.59 -4.96 -20.23
CA VAL A 144 5.54 -5.83 -19.54
C VAL A 144 4.80 -7.06 -19.03
N ARG A 145 5.36 -8.22 -19.34
CA ARG A 145 5.00 -9.51 -18.75
C ARG A 145 6.20 -10.00 -17.94
N ARG A 146 5.96 -10.88 -16.97
CA ARG A 146 7.02 -11.68 -16.35
C ARG A 146 7.92 -12.30 -17.43
N ASP A 147 9.21 -12.02 -17.34
CA ASP A 147 10.24 -12.70 -18.11
C ASP A 147 10.66 -13.96 -17.33
N ALA A 148 10.91 -15.08 -17.99
CA ALA A 148 11.26 -16.33 -17.31
C ALA A 148 12.76 -16.40 -16.93
N ASN A 149 13.59 -15.51 -17.51
CA ASN A 149 15.03 -15.70 -17.60
C ASN A 149 15.89 -14.57 -16.97
N SER A 150 15.34 -13.68 -16.14
CA SER A 150 16.07 -12.52 -15.61
C SER A 150 15.88 -12.30 -14.11
N ASP A 151 16.80 -11.55 -13.50
CA ASP A 151 16.66 -11.03 -12.14
C ASP A 151 15.34 -10.25 -12.01
N HIS A 152 14.63 -10.46 -10.90
CA HIS A 152 13.29 -9.91 -10.71
C HIS A 152 13.19 -9.11 -9.41
N ASN A 153 12.73 -7.86 -9.54
CA ASN A 153 12.25 -7.10 -8.41
C ASN A 153 10.89 -7.64 -7.94
N SER A 154 10.68 -7.60 -6.63
CA SER A 154 9.39 -7.85 -6.01
C SER A 154 8.51 -6.62 -6.17
N ALA A 155 7.23 -6.81 -6.46
CA ALA A 155 6.28 -5.72 -6.58
C ALA A 155 4.92 -6.07 -5.97
N LEU A 156 4.21 -5.03 -5.55
CA LEU A 156 2.83 -5.08 -5.09
C LEU A 156 1.97 -4.23 -6.01
N LEU A 157 0.82 -4.77 -6.42
CA LEU A 157 -0.18 -4.07 -7.22
C LEU A 157 -1.31 -3.63 -6.30
N PHE A 158 -1.67 -2.35 -6.35
CA PHE A 158 -2.73 -1.75 -5.56
C PHE A 158 -3.79 -1.10 -6.44
N GLU A 159 -4.99 -0.95 -5.90
CA GLU A 159 -5.97 -0.05 -6.48
C GLU A 159 -5.42 1.38 -6.59
N TYR A 160 -5.84 2.11 -7.63
CA TYR A 160 -5.54 3.53 -7.73
C TYR A 160 -6.66 4.35 -7.11
N ILE A 161 -6.30 5.22 -6.16
CA ILE A 161 -7.24 6.13 -5.51
C ILE A 161 -6.95 7.54 -6.01
N PRO A 162 -7.82 8.14 -6.83
CA PRO A 162 -7.61 9.47 -7.37
C PRO A 162 -7.79 10.54 -6.28
N ASP A 163 -7.18 11.71 -6.53
CA ASP A 163 -7.42 12.94 -5.77
C ASP A 163 -7.09 12.87 -4.26
N LEU A 164 -6.16 12.00 -3.87
CA LEU A 164 -5.63 11.96 -2.51
C LEU A 164 -4.81 13.21 -2.20
N GLU A 165 -5.14 13.87 -1.09
CA GLU A 165 -4.40 15.02 -0.55
C GLU A 165 -3.68 14.62 0.72
N LEU A 166 -2.39 14.94 0.85
CA LEU A 166 -1.65 14.68 2.09
C LEU A 166 -2.27 15.48 3.24
N LEU A 167 -2.49 14.86 4.39
CA LEU A 167 -2.94 15.55 5.59
C LEU A 167 -1.83 16.49 6.06
N THR A 168 -2.05 17.79 5.93
CA THR A 168 -1.18 18.79 6.55
C THR A 168 -1.76 19.25 7.87
N ARG A 169 -0.92 19.88 8.69
CA ARG A 169 -1.30 20.40 10.00
C ARG A 169 -2.51 21.35 9.92
N GLU A 170 -2.58 22.18 8.89
CA GLU A 170 -3.63 23.19 8.69
C GLU A 170 -4.99 22.57 8.38
N LEU A 171 -4.98 21.34 7.84
CA LEU A 171 -6.18 20.59 7.48
C LEU A 171 -6.74 19.80 8.67
N VAL A 172 -6.02 19.71 9.80
CA VAL A 172 -6.50 18.98 10.98
C VAL A 172 -7.66 19.72 11.64
N THR A 173 -8.81 19.05 11.72
CA THR A 173 -10.01 19.49 12.44
C THR A 173 -10.35 18.50 13.55
N GLU A 174 -11.20 18.91 14.50
CA GLU A 174 -11.64 18.01 15.58
C GLU A 174 -12.31 16.75 15.00
N GLU A 175 -13.16 16.92 13.98
CA GLU A 175 -13.83 15.79 13.30
C GLU A 175 -12.81 14.81 12.69
N LEU A 176 -11.80 15.32 11.97
CA LEU A 176 -10.76 14.48 11.37
C LEU A 176 -9.87 13.83 12.44
N SER A 177 -9.57 14.52 13.55
CA SER A 177 -8.81 13.95 14.66
C SER A 177 -9.54 12.76 15.30
N GLN A 178 -10.85 12.90 15.54
CA GLN A 178 -11.66 11.80 16.08
C GLN A 178 -11.82 10.65 15.08
N GLU A 179 -12.06 10.97 13.81
CA GLU A 179 -12.09 9.97 12.74
C GLU A 179 -10.78 9.20 12.66
N TYR A 180 -9.64 9.90 12.73
CA TYR A 180 -8.32 9.27 12.72
C TYR A 180 -8.14 8.30 13.88
N LYS A 181 -8.48 8.73 15.11
CA LYS A 181 -8.36 7.91 16.31
C LYS A 181 -9.17 6.61 16.17
N GLN A 182 -10.36 6.67 15.54
CA GLN A 182 -11.14 5.49 15.22
C GLN A 182 -10.47 4.61 14.15
N VAL A 183 -9.99 5.19 13.04
CA VAL A 183 -9.31 4.44 11.98
C VAL A 183 -8.06 3.73 12.52
N LEU A 184 -7.30 4.39 13.40
CA LEU A 184 -6.14 3.79 14.04
C LEU A 184 -6.54 2.66 15.00
N ALA A 185 -7.62 2.82 15.76
CA ALA A 185 -8.15 1.77 16.61
C ALA A 185 -8.58 0.54 15.79
N ASP A 186 -9.21 0.74 14.63
CA ASP A 186 -9.59 -0.34 13.70
C ASP A 186 -8.34 -1.06 13.17
N LEU A 187 -7.28 -0.31 12.83
CA LEU A 187 -6.00 -0.87 12.40
C LEU A 187 -5.33 -1.69 13.51
N HIS A 188 -5.36 -1.19 14.75
CA HIS A 188 -4.79 -1.86 15.92
C HIS A 188 -5.61 -3.10 16.32
N ALA A 189 -6.91 -3.11 16.08
CA ALA A 189 -7.75 -4.30 16.28
C ALA A 189 -7.29 -5.45 15.37
N LEU A 190 -6.81 -5.14 14.17
CA LEU A 190 -6.18 -6.08 13.24
C LEU A 190 -4.74 -6.47 13.62
N GLN A 191 -4.23 -6.00 14.77
CA GLN A 191 -2.86 -6.19 15.23
C GLN A 191 -1.80 -5.62 14.29
N ILE A 192 -2.12 -4.54 13.58
CA ILE A 192 -1.17 -3.85 12.69
C ILE A 192 -0.66 -2.58 13.38
N LEU A 193 0.66 -2.46 13.50
CA LEU A 193 1.37 -1.26 13.95
C LEU A 193 1.99 -0.59 12.71
N HIS A 194 1.69 0.68 12.44
CA HIS A 194 2.09 1.32 11.17
C HIS A 194 3.54 1.85 11.17
N ARG A 195 3.93 2.55 12.24
CA ARG A 195 5.28 3.08 12.54
C ARG A 195 5.82 4.22 11.67
N ASP A 196 5.04 4.77 10.75
CA ASP A 196 5.54 5.79 9.80
C ASP A 196 4.48 6.82 9.42
N GLN A 197 3.70 7.26 10.41
CA GLN A 197 2.60 8.23 10.26
C GLN A 197 3.03 9.67 10.61
N ILE A 198 4.18 9.83 11.26
CA ILE A 198 4.78 11.13 11.63
C ILE A 198 6.20 11.18 11.08
N LEU A 199 6.55 12.26 10.40
CA LEU A 199 7.90 12.52 9.95
C LEU A 199 8.71 13.20 11.06
N TYR A 200 9.32 12.40 11.95
CA TYR A 200 10.12 12.94 13.07
C TYR A 200 11.34 13.77 12.63
N ALA A 201 11.81 13.60 11.38
CA ALA A 201 12.90 14.41 10.84
C ALA A 201 12.53 15.90 10.66
N ALA A 202 11.24 16.23 10.68
CA ALA A 202 10.76 17.61 10.61
C ALA A 202 10.70 18.31 11.98
N TRP A 203 11.14 17.64 13.06
CA TRP A 203 11.12 18.22 14.40
C TRP A 203 11.85 19.57 14.44
N PRO A 204 11.27 20.61 15.07
CA PRO A 204 10.14 20.59 16.01
C PRO A 204 8.75 20.70 15.39
N GLU A 205 8.63 20.77 14.06
CA GLU A 205 7.35 20.80 13.38
C GLU A 205 6.70 19.40 13.36
N ILE A 206 5.37 19.39 13.37
CA ILE A 206 4.60 18.17 13.17
C ILE A 206 4.24 18.09 11.70
N VAL A 207 4.85 17.11 11.03
CA VAL A 207 4.55 16.77 9.65
C VAL A 207 4.01 15.34 9.64
N PHE A 208 2.77 15.18 9.19
CA PHE A 208 2.20 13.86 8.98
C PHE A 208 2.84 13.22 7.75
N ASN A 209 3.12 11.93 7.86
CA ASN A 209 3.57 11.08 6.77
C ASN A 209 2.49 10.04 6.50
N ASN A 210 2.30 9.64 5.25
CA ASN A 210 1.41 8.53 4.90
C ASN A 210 -0.06 8.63 5.33
N LEU A 211 -0.51 9.80 5.80
CA LEU A 211 -1.90 10.11 6.12
C LEU A 211 -2.48 11.01 5.03
N PHE A 212 -3.55 10.57 4.39
CA PHE A 212 -4.16 11.24 3.26
C PHE A 212 -5.65 11.46 3.49
N LEU A 213 -6.19 12.44 2.78
CA LEU A 213 -7.60 12.76 2.72
C LEU A 213 -8.13 12.35 1.35
N ARG A 214 -9.15 11.48 1.35
CA ARG A 214 -9.91 11.10 0.16
C ARG A 214 -11.20 11.91 0.10
N PRO A 215 -11.46 12.68 -0.97
CA PRO A 215 -12.75 13.34 -1.13
C PRO A 215 -13.85 12.30 -1.41
N ASN A 216 -14.87 12.26 -0.55
CA ASN A 216 -16.07 11.48 -0.79
C ASN A 216 -16.99 12.26 -1.74
N LYS A 217 -17.14 11.77 -2.97
CA LYS A 217 -17.92 12.42 -4.02
C LYS A 217 -19.42 12.49 -3.73
N ILE A 218 -19.93 11.63 -2.84
CA ILE A 218 -21.36 11.56 -2.49
C ILE A 218 -21.67 12.57 -1.37
N THR A 219 -20.85 12.57 -0.31
CA THR A 219 -21.11 13.40 0.88
C THR A 219 -20.40 14.75 0.85
N GLY A 220 -19.44 14.94 -0.06
CA GLY A 220 -18.56 16.10 -0.12
C GLY A 220 -17.54 16.18 1.03
N LYS A 221 -17.58 15.24 1.98
CA LYS A 221 -16.64 15.19 3.11
C LYS A 221 -15.31 14.59 2.69
N LYS A 222 -14.24 14.97 3.38
CA LYS A 222 -12.93 14.31 3.27
C LYS A 222 -12.88 13.17 4.27
N GLU A 223 -12.37 12.03 3.84
CA GLU A 223 -12.21 10.81 4.63
C GLU A 223 -10.73 10.50 4.82
N ILE A 224 -10.37 10.03 6.01
CA ILE A 224 -8.98 9.64 6.27
C ILE A 224 -8.63 8.34 5.56
N MET A 225 -7.44 8.32 4.99
CA MET A 225 -6.77 7.17 4.41
C MET A 225 -5.34 7.03 4.93
N ILE A 226 -4.97 5.82 5.26
CA ILE A 226 -3.61 5.44 5.66
C ILE A 226 -2.96 4.68 4.50
N LEU A 227 -1.80 5.16 4.05
CA LEU A 227 -1.04 4.61 2.93
C LEU A 227 0.31 4.06 3.41
N ASP A 228 1.00 3.31 2.55
CA ASP A 228 2.39 2.86 2.72
C ASP A 228 2.69 2.07 4.02
N PHE A 229 2.55 0.75 3.91
CA PHE A 229 2.72 -0.16 5.05
C PHE A 229 4.12 -0.81 5.10
N ASP A 230 5.13 -0.28 4.43
CA ASP A 230 6.46 -0.91 4.36
C ASP A 230 7.28 -0.88 5.65
N LYS A 231 6.94 0.02 6.58
CA LYS A 231 7.48 0.05 7.95
C LYS A 231 6.60 -0.67 8.97
N SER A 232 5.42 -1.12 8.56
CA SER A 232 4.43 -1.72 9.46
C SER A 232 4.89 -3.06 10.02
N LEU A 233 4.30 -3.45 11.14
CA LEU A 233 4.48 -4.76 11.76
C LEU A 233 3.12 -5.38 12.05
N VAL A 234 2.95 -6.64 11.65
CA VAL A 234 1.84 -7.47 12.14
C VAL A 234 2.28 -8.10 13.45
N LEU A 235 1.59 -7.74 14.53
CA LEU A 235 1.93 -8.12 15.88
C LEU A 235 1.10 -9.32 16.36
N GLY A 236 1.59 -9.94 17.44
CA GLY A 236 0.83 -10.94 18.19
C GLY A 236 0.03 -10.32 19.32
N ASN A 237 -0.37 -11.14 20.28
CA ASN A 237 -1.18 -10.72 21.43
C ASN A 237 -0.37 -10.54 22.73
N SER A 238 0.96 -10.43 22.63
CA SER A 238 1.81 -10.31 23.83
C SER A 238 1.61 -8.98 24.55
N ALA A 239 1.98 -8.91 25.83
CA ALA A 239 1.92 -7.65 26.58
C ALA A 239 2.80 -6.56 25.95
N ARG A 240 3.96 -6.95 25.40
CA ARG A 240 4.86 -6.07 24.66
C ARG A 240 4.18 -5.52 23.40
N ASP A 241 3.51 -6.36 22.63
CA ASP A 241 2.82 -5.95 21.40
C ASP A 241 1.69 -4.97 21.68
N LYS A 242 0.87 -5.26 22.70
CA LYS A 242 -0.20 -4.36 23.15
C LYS A 242 0.34 -3.01 23.62
N MET A 243 1.52 -2.99 24.24
CA MET A 243 2.19 -1.75 24.63
C MET A 243 2.65 -0.95 23.41
N LEU A 244 3.20 -1.60 22.38
CA LEU A 244 3.60 -0.91 21.14
C LEU A 244 2.42 -0.23 20.44
N LEU A 245 1.28 -0.92 20.32
CA LEU A 245 0.06 -0.33 19.73
C LEU A 245 -0.44 0.87 20.54
N ARG A 246 -0.44 0.76 21.88
CA ARG A 246 -0.82 1.88 22.76
C ARG A 246 0.11 3.08 22.60
N ASN A 247 1.42 2.85 22.47
CA ASN A 247 2.38 3.92 22.29
C ASN A 247 2.14 4.64 20.95
N GLU A 248 1.93 3.93 19.85
CA GLU A 248 1.58 4.55 18.56
C GLU A 248 0.28 5.36 18.66
N ALA A 249 -0.74 4.84 19.34
CA ALA A 249 -2.00 5.56 19.54
C ALA A 249 -1.81 6.85 20.37
N GLN A 250 -0.98 6.79 21.42
CA GLN A 250 -0.68 7.95 22.26
C GLN A 250 0.13 8.99 21.49
N GLU A 251 1.21 8.60 20.81
CA GLU A 251 2.06 9.50 20.03
C GLU A 251 1.25 10.21 18.94
N MET A 252 0.36 9.48 18.25
CA MET A 252 -0.52 10.08 17.25
C MET A 252 -1.55 11.03 17.87
N ALA A 253 -2.13 10.69 19.02
CA ALA A 253 -3.08 11.57 19.71
C ALA A 253 -2.41 12.88 20.12
N GLU A 254 -1.21 12.82 20.70
CA GLU A 254 -0.42 14.00 21.06
C GLU A 254 -0.09 14.88 19.84
N ALA A 255 0.27 14.25 18.71
CA ALA A 255 0.56 14.96 17.47
C ALA A 255 -0.68 15.68 16.90
N LEU A 256 -1.84 15.01 16.91
CA LEU A 256 -3.11 15.59 16.47
C LEU A 256 -3.56 16.73 17.37
N ASP A 257 -3.50 16.55 18.69
CA ASP A 257 -3.89 17.58 19.66
C ASP A 257 -2.98 18.82 19.54
N THR A 258 -1.68 18.61 19.28
CA THR A 258 -0.75 19.70 19.00
C THR A 258 -1.07 20.40 17.67
N ALA A 259 -1.40 19.64 16.62
CA ALA A 259 -1.83 20.20 15.34
C ALA A 259 -3.09 21.07 15.51
N LEU A 260 -4.11 20.57 16.22
CA LEU A 260 -5.35 21.26 16.56
C LEU A 260 -5.12 22.55 17.33
N SER A 261 -4.17 22.55 18.27
CA SER A 261 -3.87 23.73 19.09
C SER A 261 -3.34 24.92 18.28
N LYS A 262 -2.87 24.67 17.03
CA LYS A 262 -2.22 25.66 16.14
C LYS A 262 -1.08 26.45 16.78
N LYS A 263 -0.55 26.01 17.94
CA LYS A 263 0.56 26.66 18.63
C LYS A 263 1.85 26.47 17.86
N ASP A 264 2.58 27.55 17.62
CA ASP A 264 3.91 27.44 17.03
C ASP A 264 4.85 26.72 17.99
N MET A 265 5.26 25.49 17.62
CA MET A 265 6.13 24.66 18.44
C MET A 265 7.49 25.30 18.62
N LEU A 266 7.98 26.04 17.62
CA LEU A 266 9.24 26.78 17.72
C LEU A 266 9.18 27.79 18.85
N GLN A 267 8.07 28.50 19.05
CA GLN A 267 7.95 29.49 20.12
C GLN A 267 8.09 28.89 21.52
N SER A 268 7.61 27.65 21.71
CA SER A 268 7.64 26.95 23.00
C SER A 268 9.03 26.40 23.38
N LEU A 269 9.99 26.36 22.44
CA LEU A 269 11.31 25.80 22.71
C LEU A 269 12.19 26.73 23.57
N PRO A 270 13.03 26.16 24.46
CA PRO A 270 14.08 26.89 25.15
C PRO A 270 15.01 27.61 24.16
N LYS A 271 15.60 28.73 24.59
CA LYS A 271 16.48 29.56 23.73
C LYS A 271 17.70 28.78 23.22
N GLU A 272 18.23 27.90 24.05
CA GLU A 272 19.38 27.04 23.76
C GLU A 272 19.07 26.06 22.64
N VAL A 273 17.86 25.48 22.67
CA VAL A 273 17.39 24.54 21.64
C VAL A 273 17.14 25.27 20.33
N LYS A 274 16.53 26.48 20.38
CA LYS A 274 16.34 27.32 19.19
C LYS A 274 17.66 27.64 18.48
N ARG A 275 18.75 27.87 19.22
CA ARG A 275 20.08 28.12 18.66
C ARG A 275 20.68 26.92 17.92
N LEU A 276 20.29 25.69 18.27
CA LEU A 276 20.78 24.47 17.61
C LEU A 276 20.05 24.17 16.30
N LEU A 277 18.91 24.81 16.07
CA LEU A 277 18.05 24.61 14.89
C LEU A 277 18.25 25.69 13.81
N GLN A 278 19.10 26.70 14.07
CA GLN A 278 19.46 27.80 13.15
C GLN A 278 20.84 27.57 12.56
#